data_AF-A0A7C3FVF5-F1
#
_entry.id   AF-A0A7C3FVF5-F1
#
_cell.length_a   1.000
_cell.length_b   1.000
_cell.length_c   1.000
_cell.angle_alpha   90.00
_cell.angle_beta   90.00
_cell.angle_gamma   90.00
#
_symmetry.space_group_name_H-M   'P 1'
#
loop_
_entity.id
_entity.type
_entity.pdbx_description
1 polymer ?
#
loop_
_entity_poly.entity_id
_entity_poly.type
_entity_poly.pdbx_seq_one_letter_code
_entity_poly.pdbx_strand_id
1 'polypeptide(L)'
;MKKNIVFIEAPGGSDKGSDGHRRDTMPMINAVKAKGWDAEVIFYTDDKRDEIFNYVKDNFDAYVPRVNPGTIPSGEAIFFDMLRELSDAGVVGMPHPNAMIGYGAKDALTK
;
A
#
# COMPACT_ATOMS: atom_id res chain seq x y z
N MET A 1 18.01 5.08 8.35
CA MET A 1 16.77 5.52 7.68
C MET A 1 17.08 5.61 6.20
N LYS A 2 16.32 4.89 5.39
CA LYS A 2 16.52 4.70 3.95
C LYS A 2 16.03 5.90 3.13
N LYS A 3 15.13 6.71 3.69
CA LYS A 3 14.38 7.84 3.12
C LYS A 3 13.50 7.47 1.92
N ASN A 4 12.95 6.26 1.93
CA ASN A 4 12.15 5.72 0.83
C ASN A 4 10.75 5.34 1.31
N ILE A 5 9.72 5.76 0.56
CA ILE A 5 8.31 5.45 0.82
C ILE A 5 7.71 4.69 -0.36
N VAL A 6 7.13 3.52 -0.11
CA VAL A 6 6.43 2.75 -1.15
C VAL A 6 4.94 3.02 -1.13
N PHE A 7 4.35 3.22 -2.29
CA PHE A 7 2.90 3.24 -2.48
C PHE A 7 2.49 1.88 -3.06
N ILE A 8 1.62 1.15 -2.37
CA ILE A 8 1.23 -0.20 -2.80
C ILE A 8 -0.16 -0.15 -3.41
N GLU A 9 -0.27 -0.31 -4.73
CA GLU A 9 -1.52 -0.38 -5.48
C GLU A 9 -1.83 -1.82 -5.91
N ALA A 10 -3.06 -2.09 -6.31
CA ALA A 10 -3.41 -3.34 -7.01
C ALA A 10 -3.71 -3.03 -8.50
N PRO A 11 -3.42 -3.93 -9.45
CA PRO A 11 -3.73 -3.71 -10.86
C PRO A 11 -5.25 -3.71 -11.11
N GLY A 12 -5.67 -3.00 -12.16
CA GLY A 12 -7.09 -2.88 -12.53
C GLY A 12 -7.88 -1.93 -11.63
N GLY A 13 -9.14 -1.66 -11.99
CA GLY A 13 -9.98 -0.64 -11.34
C GLY A 13 -10.38 0.47 -12.32
N SER A 14 -11.64 0.91 -12.23
CA SER A 14 -12.20 1.94 -13.13
C SER A 14 -11.73 3.37 -12.80
N ASP A 15 -11.04 3.55 -11.68
CA ASP A 15 -10.55 4.83 -11.18
C ASP A 15 -9.13 5.18 -11.67
N LYS A 16 -8.48 4.29 -12.43
CA LYS A 16 -7.10 4.42 -12.90
C LYS A 16 -7.00 5.00 -14.31
N GLY A 17 -5.89 5.70 -14.57
CA GLY A 17 -5.52 6.24 -15.87
C GLY A 17 -4.91 5.18 -16.80
N SER A 18 -4.47 5.63 -17.99
CA SER A 18 -3.78 4.79 -18.97
C SER A 18 -2.42 4.25 -18.48
N ASP A 19 -1.85 4.88 -17.47
CA ASP A 19 -0.63 4.46 -16.77
C ASP A 19 -0.88 3.42 -15.68
N GLY A 20 -2.14 3.03 -15.45
CA GLY A 20 -2.52 2.07 -14.41
C GLY A 20 -2.53 2.63 -12.99
N HIS A 21 -2.23 3.92 -12.81
CA HIS A 21 -2.22 4.59 -11.52
C HIS A 21 -3.54 5.31 -11.26
N ARG A 22 -3.88 5.49 -9.98
CA ARG A 22 -4.91 6.47 -9.60
C ARG A 22 -4.41 7.87 -9.93
N ARG A 23 -5.34 8.76 -10.31
CA ARG A 23 -5.00 10.14 -10.76
C ARG A 23 -4.19 10.94 -9.74
N ASP A 24 -4.34 10.64 -8.46
CA ASP A 24 -3.67 11.29 -7.33
C ASP A 24 -2.32 10.64 -6.95
N THR A 25 -2.02 9.41 -7.42
CA THR A 25 -0.79 8.70 -7.04
C THR A 25 0.48 9.42 -7.46
N MET A 26 0.63 9.75 -8.75
CA MET A 26 1.84 10.43 -9.23
C MET A 26 2.03 11.84 -8.63
N PRO A 27 0.99 12.66 -8.45
CA PRO A 27 1.08 13.88 -7.64
C PRO A 27 1.62 13.64 -6.22
N MET A 28 1.16 12.59 -5.51
CA MET A 28 1.67 12.25 -4.19
C MET A 28 3.15 11.84 -4.22
N ILE A 29 3.55 10.98 -5.16
CA ILE A 29 4.95 10.57 -5.36
C ILE A 29 5.85 11.80 -5.57
N ASN A 30 5.46 12.70 -6.47
CA ASN A 30 6.23 13.91 -6.76
C ASN A 30 6.31 14.85 -5.57
N ALA A 31 5.24 14.96 -4.77
CA ALA A 31 5.24 15.75 -3.55
C ALA A 31 6.20 15.19 -2.48
N VAL A 32 6.27 13.87 -2.32
CA VAL A 32 7.24 13.20 -1.43
C VAL A 32 8.67 13.48 -1.91
N LYS A 33 8.93 13.35 -3.22
CA LYS A 33 10.22 13.67 -3.85
C LYS A 33 10.64 15.12 -3.65
N ALA A 34 9.71 16.06 -3.78
CA ALA A 34 9.97 17.48 -3.53
C ALA A 34 10.32 17.78 -2.06
N LYS A 35 10.01 16.88 -1.12
CA LYS A 35 10.41 16.95 0.30
C LYS A 35 11.73 16.25 0.61
N GLY A 36 12.46 15.76 -0.40
CA GLY A 36 13.78 15.13 -0.25
C GLY A 36 13.74 13.67 0.21
N TRP A 37 12.62 12.98 -0.04
CA TRP A 37 12.45 11.55 0.15
C TRP A 37 12.28 10.88 -1.20
N ASP A 38 12.75 9.64 -1.38
CA ASP A 38 12.37 8.88 -2.57
C ASP A 38 10.99 8.22 -2.38
N ALA A 39 10.34 7.97 -3.50
CA ALA A 39 9.08 7.26 -3.51
C ALA A 39 8.84 6.53 -4.83
N GLU A 40 8.19 5.38 -4.74
CA GLU A 40 7.80 4.57 -5.88
C GLU A 40 6.46 3.88 -5.65
N VAL A 41 5.91 3.31 -6.73
CA VAL A 41 4.65 2.56 -6.70
C VAL A 41 4.94 1.10 -7.05
N ILE A 42 4.47 0.18 -6.22
CA ILE A 42 4.47 -1.25 -6.50
C ILE A 42 3.03 -1.72 -6.71
N PHE A 43 2.82 -2.52 -7.76
CA PHE A 43 1.55 -3.21 -7.98
C PHE A 43 1.59 -4.58 -7.29
N TYR A 44 0.76 -4.75 -6.27
CA TYR A 44 0.58 -5.97 -5.52
C TYR A 44 -0.30 -6.98 -6.27
N THR A 45 0.18 -8.22 -6.28
CA THR A 45 -0.58 -9.42 -6.62
C THR A 45 -0.14 -10.55 -5.66
N ASP A 46 -1.03 -11.49 -5.34
CA ASP A 46 -0.73 -12.52 -4.33
C ASP A 46 0.46 -13.41 -4.70
N ASP A 47 0.66 -13.67 -5.99
CA ASP A 47 1.80 -14.45 -6.50
C ASP A 47 3.16 -13.77 -6.24
N LYS A 48 3.16 -12.45 -6.03
CA LYS A 48 4.37 -11.65 -5.74
C LYS A 48 4.50 -11.25 -4.29
N ARG A 49 3.60 -11.73 -3.42
CA ARG A 49 3.52 -11.30 -2.02
C ARG A 49 4.87 -11.36 -1.29
N ASP A 50 5.60 -12.49 -1.40
CA ASP A 50 6.87 -12.67 -0.69
C ASP A 50 8.02 -11.85 -1.29
N GLU A 51 8.01 -11.67 -2.62
CA GLU A 51 8.96 -10.80 -3.31
C GLU A 51 8.78 -9.35 -2.84
N ILE A 52 7.54 -8.87 -2.85
CA ILE A 52 7.17 -7.51 -2.42
C ILE A 52 7.51 -7.33 -0.94
N PHE A 53 7.15 -8.29 -0.08
CA PHE A 53 7.47 -8.22 1.35
C PHE A 53 8.97 -8.00 1.58
N ASN A 54 9.82 -8.86 1.00
CA ASN A 54 11.26 -8.79 1.21
C ASN A 54 11.84 -7.51 0.62
N TYR A 55 11.43 -7.13 -0.59
CA TYR A 55 11.88 -5.91 -1.23
C TYR A 55 11.50 -4.67 -0.41
N VAL A 56 10.25 -4.59 0.07
CA VAL A 56 9.78 -3.45 0.87
C VAL A 56 10.51 -3.38 2.21
N LYS A 57 10.59 -4.52 2.92
CA LYS A 57 11.30 -4.64 4.21
C LYS A 57 12.75 -4.17 4.12
N ASP A 58 13.45 -4.51 3.05
CA ASP A 58 14.88 -4.22 2.93
C ASP A 58 15.15 -2.79 2.44
N ASN A 59 14.26 -2.19 1.64
CA ASN A 59 14.53 -0.93 0.93
C ASN A 59 13.73 0.30 1.41
N PHE A 60 12.67 0.12 2.21
CA PHE A 60 11.77 1.21 2.58
C PHE A 60 11.71 1.44 4.09
N ASP A 61 11.38 2.67 4.49
CA ASP A 61 11.07 3.00 5.88
C ASP A 61 9.56 3.04 6.14
N ALA A 62 8.75 3.24 5.10
CA ALA A 62 7.30 3.37 5.23
C ALA A 62 6.55 2.90 3.99
N TYR A 63 5.29 2.51 4.16
CA TYR A 63 4.36 2.20 3.07
C TYR A 63 3.05 2.99 3.18
N VAL A 64 2.47 3.28 2.02
CA VAL A 64 1.11 3.84 1.87
C VAL A 64 0.27 2.81 1.11
N PRO A 65 -0.67 2.12 1.77
CA PRO A 65 -1.54 1.16 1.10
C PRO A 65 -2.60 1.91 0.30
N ARG A 66 -2.69 1.59 -0.99
CA ARG A 66 -3.56 2.24 -1.99
C ARG A 66 -4.43 1.20 -2.71
N VAL A 67 -4.80 0.15 -2.00
CA VAL A 67 -5.69 -0.92 -2.46
C VAL A 67 -7.08 -0.70 -1.87
N ASN A 68 -8.10 -0.60 -2.71
CA ASN A 68 -9.49 -0.52 -2.26
C ASN A 68 -10.04 -1.93 -1.98
N PRO A 69 -10.95 -2.10 -1.01
CA PRO A 69 -11.67 -3.36 -0.82
C PRO A 69 -12.38 -3.82 -2.10
N GLY A 70 -12.33 -5.12 -2.37
CA GLY A 70 -12.85 -5.78 -3.56
C GLY A 70 -11.92 -5.72 -4.79
N THR A 71 -10.72 -5.15 -4.68
CA THR A 71 -9.80 -5.05 -5.85
C THR A 71 -9.01 -6.33 -6.05
N ILE A 72 -8.63 -7.02 -4.97
CA ILE A 72 -7.84 -8.26 -5.06
C ILE A 72 -8.83 -9.43 -5.23
N PRO A 73 -8.74 -10.24 -6.30
CA PRO A 73 -9.72 -11.31 -6.58
C PRO A 73 -9.86 -12.37 -5.48
N SER A 74 -8.77 -12.67 -4.77
CA SER A 74 -8.75 -13.62 -3.64
C SER A 74 -9.26 -13.01 -2.32
N GLY A 75 -9.56 -11.70 -2.32
CA GLY A 75 -9.77 -10.90 -1.11
C GLY A 75 -8.48 -10.32 -0.54
N GLU A 76 -8.61 -9.49 0.49
CA GLU A 76 -7.49 -8.67 1.01
C GLU A 76 -6.77 -9.31 2.20
N ALA A 77 -7.17 -10.49 2.66
CA ALA A 77 -6.60 -11.11 3.87
C ALA A 77 -5.07 -11.28 3.77
N ILE A 78 -4.59 -11.85 2.65
CA ILE A 78 -3.17 -12.07 2.37
C ILE A 78 -2.41 -10.74 2.30
N PHE A 79 -3.01 -9.74 1.67
CA PHE A 79 -2.44 -8.38 1.60
C PHE A 79 -2.31 -7.74 2.99
N PHE A 80 -3.36 -7.82 3.81
CA PHE A 80 -3.32 -7.27 5.18
C PHE A 80 -2.33 -8.02 6.08
N ASP A 81 -2.16 -9.33 5.90
CA ASP A 81 -1.12 -10.10 6.59
C ASP A 81 0.28 -9.60 6.23
N MET A 82 0.54 -9.38 4.93
CA MET A 82 1.81 -8.80 4.48
C MET A 82 2.05 -7.40 5.10
N LEU A 83 1.02 -6.54 5.15
CA LEU A 83 1.15 -5.21 5.77
C LEU A 83 1.44 -5.29 7.28
N ARG A 84 0.85 -6.27 7.99
CA ARG A 84 1.15 -6.53 9.41
C ARG A 84 2.61 -6.95 9.59
N GLU A 85 3.07 -7.90 8.79
CA GLU A 85 4.45 -8.37 8.86
C GLU A 85 5.45 -7.24 8.53
N LEU A 86 5.12 -6.35 7.59
CA LEU A 86 5.94 -5.16 7.30
C LEU A 86 6.01 -4.21 8.51
N SER A 87 4.88 -3.96 9.16
CA SER A 87 4.84 -3.16 10.39
C SER A 87 5.66 -3.80 11.52
N ASP A 88 5.54 -5.13 11.70
CA ASP A 88 6.28 -5.88 12.72
C ASP A 88 7.79 -5.88 12.42
N ALA A 89 8.18 -5.85 11.14
CA ALA A 89 9.56 -5.67 10.70
C ALA A 89 10.06 -4.22 10.78
N GLY A 90 9.25 -3.28 11.27
CA GLY A 90 9.62 -1.88 11.51
C GLY A 90 9.36 -0.92 10.35
N VAL A 91 8.66 -1.35 9.28
CA VAL A 91 8.24 -0.47 8.19
C VAL A 91 6.96 0.26 8.60
N VAL A 92 6.99 1.59 8.61
CA VAL A 92 5.86 2.40 9.11
C VAL A 92 4.68 2.35 8.15
N GLY A 93 3.52 1.88 8.62
CA GLY A 93 2.27 1.89 7.85
C GLY A 93 1.52 3.23 7.93
N MET A 94 1.15 3.78 6.77
CA MET A 94 0.39 5.04 6.66
C MET A 94 -0.88 4.87 5.81
N PRO A 95 -1.99 4.37 6.38
CA PRO A 95 -2.19 3.98 7.77
C PRO A 95 -1.72 2.55 8.10
N HIS A 96 -1.58 2.25 9.39
CA HIS A 96 -1.33 0.90 9.89
C HIS A 96 -2.51 -0.05 9.59
N PRO A 97 -2.29 -1.34 9.25
CA PRO A 97 -3.34 -2.28 8.84
C PRO A 97 -4.47 -2.46 9.87
N ASN A 98 -4.15 -2.42 11.17
CA ASN A 98 -5.17 -2.50 12.21
C ASN A 98 -6.18 -1.34 12.14
N ALA A 99 -5.73 -0.13 11.80
CA ALA A 99 -6.62 1.02 11.61
C ALA A 99 -7.45 0.87 10.32
N MET A 100 -6.86 0.32 9.25
CA MET A 100 -7.59 0.05 8.01
C MET A 100 -8.75 -0.92 8.22
N ILE A 101 -8.52 -2.00 8.97
CA ILE A 101 -9.56 -3.00 9.28
C ILE A 101 -10.63 -2.37 10.18
N GLY A 102 -10.22 -1.63 11.22
CA GLY A 102 -11.14 -1.00 12.15
C GLY A 102 -12.06 0.06 11.53
N TYR A 103 -11.57 0.84 10.56
CA TYR A 103 -12.37 1.87 9.87
C TYR A 103 -13.03 1.40 8.57
N GLY A 104 -12.49 0.37 7.92
CA GLY A 104 -12.98 -0.12 6.62
C GLY A 104 -14.16 -1.07 6.70
N ALA A 105 -14.47 -1.58 7.89
CA ALA A 105 -15.56 -2.51 8.09
C ALA A 105 -16.90 -1.74 8.14
N LYS A 106 -17.90 -2.17 7.34
CA LYS A 106 -19.20 -1.46 7.21
C LYS A 106 -19.96 -1.38 8.54
N ASP A 107 -19.75 -2.36 9.41
CA ASP A 107 -20.21 -2.39 10.80
C ASP A 107 -19.64 -1.26 11.66
N ALA A 108 -18.49 -0.67 11.31
CA ALA A 108 -17.98 0.54 11.95
C ALA A 108 -18.94 1.73 11.82
N LEU A 109 -19.82 1.73 10.81
CA LEU A 109 -20.79 2.80 10.53
C LEU A 109 -22.23 2.45 10.97
N THR A 110 -22.49 1.22 11.41
CA THR A 110 -23.85 0.78 11.79
C THR A 110 -23.82 0.07 13.14
N LYS A 111 -24.18 0.82 14.20
CA LYS A 111 -24.62 0.30 15.49
C LYS A 111 -26.09 0.60 15.67
#